data_AF-A0A0Q6XFH6-F1
#
_entry.id   AF-A0A0Q6XFH6-F1
#
_cell.length_a   1.000
_cell.length_b   1.000
_cell.length_c   1.000
_cell.angle_alpha   90.00
_cell.angle_beta   90.00
_cell.angle_gamma   90.00
#
_symmetry.space_group_name_H-M   'P 1'
#
loop_
_entity.id
_entity.type
_entity.pdbx_description
1 polymer ?
#
loop_
_entity_poly.entity_id
_entity_poly.type
_entity_poly.pdbx_seq_one_letter_code
_entity_poly.pdbx_strand_id
1 'polypeptide(L)'
;MSTYENATIVRERVIVLAHPGELHIRLLVGENGDAGRKCIHRMQFGAGDRLQSDIVYLYDTQVPMAHVEADFMLLAGGGLVSIGQLHHTESMLNRGARYAR
;
A
#
# COMPACT_ATOMS: atom_id res chain seq x y z
N MET A 1 13.43 6.08 7.38
CA MET A 1 13.84 5.81 5.98
C MET A 1 12.68 6.19 5.09
N SER A 2 12.76 7.37 4.47
CA SER A 2 11.78 7.90 3.52
C SER A 2 12.28 7.59 2.11
N THR A 3 12.09 6.37 1.63
CA THR A 3 12.68 5.92 0.35
C THR A 3 11.85 6.28 -0.88
N TYR A 4 10.89 7.20 -0.78
CA TYR A 4 10.00 7.56 -1.89
C TYR A 4 9.75 9.07 -2.01
N GLU A 5 10.75 9.90 -1.68
CA GLU A 5 10.67 11.37 -1.89
C GLU A 5 10.36 11.74 -3.34
N ASN A 6 10.71 10.86 -4.30
CA ASN A 6 10.50 11.04 -5.74
C ASN A 6 9.48 10.04 -6.31
N ALA A 7 8.45 9.65 -5.55
CA ALA A 7 7.42 8.76 -6.09
C ALA A 7 6.13 9.52 -6.40
N THR A 8 5.55 9.22 -7.55
CA THR A 8 4.28 9.81 -7.96
C THR A 8 3.12 8.91 -7.56
N ILE A 9 2.10 9.52 -6.97
CA ILE A 9 0.82 8.87 -6.70
C ILE A 9 0.11 8.67 -8.03
N VAL A 10 0.02 7.42 -8.47
CA VAL A 10 -0.72 7.08 -9.69
C VAL A 10 -2.17 6.70 -9.41
N ARG A 11 -2.46 6.23 -8.20
CA ARG A 11 -3.82 5.97 -7.72
C ARG A 11 -3.92 6.20 -6.22
N GLU A 12 -5.08 6.67 -5.76
CA GLU A 12 -5.38 6.83 -4.34
C GLU A 12 -6.82 6.39 -4.06
N ARG A 13 -6.99 5.71 -2.93
CA ARG A 13 -8.29 5.43 -2.34
C ARG A 13 -8.32 6.03 -0.94
N VAL A 14 -9.32 6.86 -0.69
CA VAL A 14 -9.61 7.42 0.64
C VAL A 14 -10.85 6.73 1.19
N ILE A 15 -10.75 6.24 2.43
CA ILE A 15 -11.84 5.60 3.16
C ILE A 15 -12.07 6.43 4.42
N VAL A 16 -13.26 7.04 4.52
CA VAL A 16 -13.67 7.83 5.69
C VAL A 16 -14.17 6.87 6.76
N LEU A 17 -13.50 6.83 7.91
CA LEU A 17 -13.93 6.05 9.07
C LEU A 17 -14.79 6.93 9.98
N ALA A 18 -15.80 6.32 10.63
CA ALA A 18 -16.90 7.04 11.27
C ALA A 18 -16.50 8.08 12.33
N HIS A 19 -15.32 7.99 12.95
CA HIS A 19 -14.59 9.02 13.73
C HIS A 19 -13.55 8.32 14.63
N PRO A 20 -12.35 8.86 14.84
CA PRO A 20 -11.60 9.76 13.97
C PRO A 20 -10.76 8.95 12.99
N GLY A 21 -10.90 9.23 11.70
CA GLY A 21 -9.81 9.01 10.79
C GLY A 21 -10.16 8.82 9.33
N GLU A 22 -9.26 9.31 8.49
CA GLU A 22 -9.20 8.95 7.08
C GLU A 22 -8.11 7.89 6.90
N LEU A 23 -8.44 6.85 6.15
CA LEU A 23 -7.49 5.85 5.69
C LEU A 23 -7.22 6.09 4.21
N HIS A 24 -5.97 6.42 3.88
CA HIS A 24 -5.50 6.56 2.53
C HIS A 24 -4.70 5.33 2.15
N ILE A 25 -5.02 4.75 1.00
CA ILE A 25 -4.25 3.70 0.35
C ILE A 25 -3.81 4.27 -0.99
N ARG A 26 -2.50 4.41 -1.16
CA ARG A 26 -1.87 5.02 -2.33
C ARG A 26 -1.06 3.99 -3.08
N LEU A 27 -1.21 3.98 -4.39
CA LEU A 27 -0.27 3.32 -5.28
C LEU A 27 0.72 4.37 -5.78
N LEU A 28 1.98 4.16 -5.41
CA LEU A 28 3.10 5.02 -5.75
C LEU A 28 3.97 4.32 -6.79
N VAL A 29 4.46 5.08 -7.76
CA VAL A 29 5.48 4.64 -8.72
C VAL A 29 6.70 5.52 -8.54
N GLY A 30 7.86 4.89 -8.32
CA GLY A 30 9.13 5.61 -8.18
C GLY A 30 9.53 6.30 -9.48
N GLU A 31 10.10 7.49 -9.35
CA GLU A 31 10.70 8.25 -10.44
C GLU A 31 12.23 8.31 -10.29
N ASN A 32 12.91 8.81 -11.32
CA ASN A 32 14.37 8.99 -11.32
C ASN A 32 15.12 7.68 -11.00
N GLY A 33 15.93 7.67 -9.94
CA GLY A 33 16.71 6.50 -9.51
C GLY A 33 15.88 5.30 -9.05
N ASP A 34 14.57 5.50 -8.79
CA ASP A 34 13.63 4.44 -8.42
C ASP A 34 12.63 4.13 -9.55
N ALA A 35 12.91 4.57 -10.79
CA ALA A 35 12.06 4.37 -11.94
C ALA A 35 11.61 2.91 -12.09
N GLY A 36 10.29 2.70 -12.12
CA GLY A 36 9.67 1.39 -12.29
C GLY A 36 9.48 0.58 -11.01
N ARG A 37 10.03 1.01 -9.87
CA ARG A 37 9.64 0.49 -8.55
C ARG A 37 8.24 0.96 -8.21
N LYS A 38 7.50 0.13 -7.51
CA LYS A 38 6.09 0.39 -7.20
C LYS A 38 5.85 0.04 -5.75
N CYS A 39 5.03 0.81 -5.06
CA CYS A 39 4.67 0.46 -3.69
C CYS A 39 3.22 0.84 -3.38
N ILE A 40 2.63 0.10 -2.46
CA ILE A 40 1.33 0.42 -1.90
C ILE A 40 1.55 0.96 -0.50
N HIS A 41 1.23 2.23 -0.33
CA HIS A 41 1.46 3.01 0.89
C HIS A 41 0.14 3.26 1.60
N ARG A 42 0.11 2.95 2.90
CA ARG A 42 -1.05 3.18 3.76
C ARG A 42 -0.77 4.32 4.72
N MET A 43 -1.72 5.23 4.83
CA MET A 43 -1.71 6.31 5.81
C MET A 43 -3.05 6.36 6.55
N GLN A 44 -2.99 6.40 7.87
CA GLN A 44 -4.16 6.53 8.72
C GLN A 44 -4.00 7.79 9.57
N PHE A 45 -4.96 8.70 9.44
CA PHE A 45 -5.08 9.86 10.31
C PHE A 45 -5.92 9.47 11.51
N GLY A 46 -5.34 9.45 12.72
CA GLY A 46 -6.05 9.12 13.96
C GLY A 46 -6.59 10.36 14.69
N ALA A 47 -7.11 10.15 15.90
CA ALA A 47 -7.50 11.24 16.78
C ALA A 47 -6.28 12.12 17.14
N GLY A 48 -6.46 13.45 17.13
CA GLY A 48 -5.42 14.39 17.57
C GLY A 48 -4.20 14.44 16.66
N ASP A 49 -4.42 14.45 15.34
CA ASP A 49 -3.38 14.56 14.29
C ASP A 49 -2.32 13.44 14.30
N ARG A 50 -2.61 12.32 14.99
CA ARG A 50 -1.70 11.18 15.00
C ARG A 50 -1.72 10.50 13.63
N LEU A 51 -0.69 10.75 12.83
CA LEU A 51 -0.45 10.06 11.57
C LEU A 51 0.24 8.71 11.84
N GLN A 52 -0.41 7.62 11.42
CA GLN A 52 0.25 6.32 11.25
C GLN A 52 0.45 6.07 9.75
N SER A 53 1.65 5.65 9.37
CA SER A 53 2.02 5.47 7.96
C SER A 53 2.93 4.26 7.82
N ASP A 54 2.62 3.39 6.87
CA ASP A 54 3.38 2.16 6.59
C ASP A 54 3.32 1.75 5.11
N ILE A 55 4.42 1.19 4.61
CA ILE A 55 4.46 0.58 3.28
C ILE A 55 3.96 -0.85 3.42
N VAL A 56 2.84 -1.15 2.77
CA VAL A 56 2.21 -2.47 2.81
C VAL A 56 2.94 -3.42 1.87
N TYR A 57 3.17 -2.97 0.64
CA TYR A 57 3.91 -3.75 -0.35
C TYR A 57 4.94 -2.90 -1.08
N LEU A 58 6.06 -3.54 -1.35
CA LEU A 58 7.12 -3.03 -2.21
C LEU A 58 7.37 -4.03 -3.33
N TYR A 59 7.22 -3.56 -4.57
CA TYR A 59 7.42 -4.34 -5.77
C TYR A 59 8.69 -3.88 -6.50
N ASP A 60 9.43 -4.87 -7.02
CA ASP A 60 10.52 -4.61 -7.94
C ASP A 60 10.04 -4.13 -9.32
N THR A 61 10.98 -3.86 -10.21
CA THR A 61 10.70 -3.37 -11.57
C THR A 61 10.10 -4.43 -12.49
N GLN A 62 10.24 -5.72 -12.16
CA GLN A 62 9.82 -6.86 -12.97
C GLN A 62 8.33 -7.19 -12.76
N VAL A 63 7.75 -6.84 -11.61
CA VAL A 63 6.32 -7.08 -11.36
C VAL A 63 5.46 -6.24 -12.32
N PRO A 64 4.61 -6.89 -13.15
CA PRO A 64 3.71 -6.18 -14.05
C PRO A 64 2.71 -5.29 -13.32
N MET A 65 2.42 -4.12 -13.88
CA MET A 65 1.49 -3.14 -13.27
C MET A 65 0.11 -3.74 -12.99
N ALA A 66 -0.39 -4.61 -13.87
CA ALA A 66 -1.69 -5.26 -13.70
C ALA A 66 -1.79 -6.09 -12.40
N HIS A 67 -0.70 -6.74 -11.97
CA HIS A 67 -0.69 -7.48 -10.70
C HIS A 67 -0.70 -6.51 -9.52
N VAL A 68 0.09 -5.44 -9.59
CA VAL A 68 0.13 -4.40 -8.55
C VAL A 68 -1.21 -3.70 -8.41
N GLU A 69 -1.90 -3.45 -9.52
CA GLU A 69 -3.24 -2.87 -9.52
C GLU A 69 -4.29 -3.81 -8.95
N ALA A 70 -4.19 -5.12 -9.21
CA ALA A 70 -5.07 -6.10 -8.59
C ALA A 70 -4.89 -6.14 -7.07
N ASP A 71 -3.64 -6.14 -6.60
CA ASP A 71 -3.32 -6.08 -5.17
C ASP A 71 -3.82 -4.75 -4.55
N PHE A 72 -3.64 -3.62 -5.26
CA PHE A 72 -4.19 -2.33 -4.84
C PHE A 72 -5.71 -2.34 -4.75
N MET A 73 -6.41 -2.88 -5.76
CA MET A 73 -7.88 -2.94 -5.77
C MET A 73 -8.41 -3.84 -4.66
N LEU A 74 -7.71 -4.95 -4.36
CA LEU A 74 -8.05 -5.83 -3.25
C LEU A 74 -7.92 -5.10 -1.90
N LEU A 75 -6.81 -4.39 -1.70
CA LEU A 75 -6.58 -3.59 -0.49
C LEU A 75 -7.56 -2.42 -0.36
N ALA A 76 -7.80 -1.70 -1.46
CA ALA A 76 -8.66 -0.53 -1.54
C ALA A 76 -10.16 -0.88 -1.44
N GLY A 77 -10.57 -2.05 -1.93
CA GLY A 77 -11.95 -2.55 -1.94
C GLY A 77 -12.34 -3.28 -0.66
N GLY A 78 -11.40 -3.99 -0.03
CA GLY A 78 -11.65 -4.75 1.20
C GLY A 78 -11.76 -3.89 2.47
N GLY A 79 -11.33 -2.62 2.40
CA GLY A 79 -11.40 -1.70 3.54
C GLY A 79 -10.71 -2.19 4.81
N LEU A 80 -9.80 -3.17 4.73
CA LEU A 80 -9.16 -3.81 5.89
C LEU A 80 -8.24 -2.80 6.60
N VAL A 81 -8.63 -2.23 7.74
CA VAL A 81 -8.93 -2.83 9.06
C VAL A 81 -7.72 -3.60 9.60
N SER A 82 -6.88 -2.92 10.41
CA SER A 82 -5.72 -3.40 11.20
C SER A 82 -4.59 -4.19 10.50
N ILE A 83 -3.34 -3.95 10.94
CA ILE A 83 -2.13 -4.70 10.50
C ILE A 83 -2.30 -6.22 10.62
N GLY A 84 -3.04 -6.70 11.62
CA GLY A 84 -3.26 -8.14 11.84
C GLY A 84 -4.05 -8.82 10.71
N GLN A 85 -5.02 -8.13 10.10
CA GLN A 85 -5.79 -8.70 8.99
C GLN A 85 -5.05 -8.59 7.66
N LEU A 86 -4.09 -7.66 7.52
CA LEU A 86 -3.14 -7.68 6.40
C LEU A 86 -2.31 -8.96 6.44
N HIS A 87 -1.71 -9.31 7.57
CA HIS A 87 -0.96 -10.57 7.69
C HIS A 87 -1.82 -11.82 7.47
N HIS A 88 -3.10 -11.78 7.86
CA HIS A 88 -4.03 -12.87 7.56
C HIS A 88 -4.38 -12.95 6.06
N THR A 89 -4.62 -11.81 5.42
CA THR A 89 -4.89 -11.74 3.98
C THR A 89 -3.65 -12.09 3.17
N GLU A 90 -2.47 -11.63 3.57
CA GLU A 90 -1.16 -12.06 3.09
C GLU A 90 -0.99 -13.57 3.25
N SER A 91 -1.36 -14.16 4.40
CA SER A 91 -1.30 -15.61 4.60
C SER A 91 -2.26 -16.37 3.68
N MET A 92 -3.43 -15.80 3.36
CA MET A 92 -4.37 -16.39 2.40
C MET A 92 -3.92 -16.21 0.95
N LEU A 93 -3.28 -15.09 0.62
CA LEU A 93 -2.74 -14.79 -0.71
C LEU A 93 -1.39 -15.49 -0.96
N ASN A 94 -0.58 -15.75 0.09
CA ASN A 94 0.69 -16.48 0.05
C ASN A 94 0.54 -18.02 -0.02
N ARG A 95 -0.48 -18.53 -0.72
CA ARG A 95 -0.44 -19.91 -1.25
C ARG A 95 0.58 -20.09 -2.38
N GLY A 96 1.40 -19.09 -2.67
CA GLY A 96 2.66 -19.25 -3.37
C GLY A 96 3.64 -18.20 -2.89
N ALA A 97 4.70 -18.64 -2.20
CA ALA A 97 5.82 -17.79 -1.83
C ALA A 97 6.33 -17.03 -3.06
N ARG A 98 6.04 -15.72 -3.15
CA ARG A 98 6.78 -14.84 -4.05
C ARG A 98 8.08 -14.53 -3.33
N TYR A 99 9.10 -15.32 -3.69
CA TYR A 99 10.46 -15.23 -3.18
C TYR A 99 10.93 -13.77 -3.15
N ALA A 100 11.11 -13.24 -1.94
CA ALA A 100 12.05 -12.15 -1.71
C ALA A 100 13.46 -12.73 -1.86
N ARG A 101 14.21 -12.23 -2.84
CA ARG A 101 15.67 -12.31 -2.84
C ARG A 101 16.23 -10.98 -3.28
#